data_AF-A0A1I7XLT5-F1
#
_entry.id   AF-A0A1I7XLT5-F1
#
_cell.length_a   1.000
_cell.length_b   1.000
_cell.length_c   1.000
_cell.angle_alpha   90.00
_cell.angle_beta   90.00
_cell.angle_gamma   90.00
#
_symmetry.space_group_name_H-M   'P 1'
#
loop_
_entity.id
_entity.type
_entity.pdbx_description
1 polymer ?
#
loop_
_entity_poly.entity_id
_entity_poly.type
_entity_poly.pdbx_seq_one_letter_code
_entity_poly.pdbx_strand_id
1 'polypeptide(L)'
;MYDAVTIIVMTLTTTLNRVVSLEILSGLCFVPEEGHRQVLTALTEVSPLLCERTRFQTLIDSLHRSCSSDRETDRLRTAVLGLINALLRTGTAESSVEFRSHLRFELLMLGITRATEAARPTASARLEDHLDLFEMMRNEDEITLSGGMSNDFDSSSPIGFDNAVNIMEALHSKLKDSLALPHFISLIQHLFMVPFDEKHVPLWKLFDLILQHLTLQCTVDGVTDVHQPIYNAVDMTEMLTRLHTHCEYERVERELDKLKEELDMERTRCIEMENRLADLQDGRASISSRLAT
;
A
#
# COMPACT_ATOMS: atom_id res chain seq x y z
N MET A 1 0.03 -1.73 35.26
CA MET A 1 -1.44 -1.83 35.36
C MET A 1 -1.95 -1.57 33.97
N TYR A 2 -2.65 -2.53 33.35
CA TYR A 2 -3.18 -2.34 32.00
C TYR A 2 -4.25 -1.25 32.00
N ASP A 3 -4.36 -0.50 30.91
CA ASP A 3 -5.42 0.49 30.78
C ASP A 3 -6.79 -0.19 30.59
N ALA A 4 -7.86 0.60 30.69
CA ALA A 4 -9.22 0.09 30.63
C ALA A 4 -9.55 -0.60 29.29
N VAL A 5 -9.02 -0.09 28.17
CA VAL A 5 -9.27 -0.65 26.83
C VAL A 5 -8.61 -2.01 26.68
N THR A 6 -7.37 -2.14 27.13
CA THR A 6 -6.62 -3.41 27.15
C THR A 6 -7.34 -4.47 27.97
N ILE A 7 -7.87 -4.10 29.15
CA ILE A 7 -8.66 -5.01 29.98
C ILE A 7 -9.91 -5.48 29.22
N ILE A 8 -10.62 -4.58 28.54
CA ILE A 8 -11.81 -4.93 27.74
C ILE A 8 -11.42 -5.90 26.61
N VAL A 9 -10.31 -5.67 25.91
CA VAL A 9 -9.83 -6.58 24.86
C VAL A 9 -9.49 -7.97 25.43
N MET A 10 -8.86 -8.07 26.61
CA MET A 10 -8.59 -9.37 27.24
C MET A 10 -9.88 -10.18 27.51
N THR A 11 -10.99 -9.49 27.84
CA THR A 11 -12.27 -10.16 28.09
C THR A 11 -12.91 -10.78 26.84
N LEU A 12 -12.43 -10.47 25.63
CA LEU A 12 -12.89 -11.09 24.39
C LEU A 12 -12.71 -12.61 24.40
N THR A 13 -11.78 -13.16 25.18
CA THR A 13 -11.62 -14.62 25.31
C THR A 13 -12.72 -15.27 26.14
N THR A 14 -13.38 -14.53 27.02
CA THR A 14 -14.44 -15.03 27.90
C THR A 14 -15.79 -15.07 27.17
N THR A 15 -16.55 -16.15 27.30
CA THR A 15 -17.83 -16.33 26.57
C THR A 15 -18.96 -15.45 27.09
N LEU A 16 -18.97 -15.11 28.38
CA LEU A 16 -20.09 -14.44 29.04
C LEU A 16 -20.27 -12.97 28.60
N ASN A 17 -19.17 -12.26 28.34
CA ASN A 17 -19.19 -10.80 28.11
C ASN A 17 -18.64 -10.39 26.73
N ARG A 18 -18.35 -11.36 25.84
CA ARG A 18 -17.71 -11.09 24.55
C ARG A 18 -18.46 -10.09 23.69
N VAL A 19 -19.77 -10.28 23.53
CA VAL A 19 -20.61 -9.42 22.68
C VAL A 19 -20.62 -7.99 23.19
N VAL A 20 -20.83 -7.80 24.50
CA VAL A 20 -20.85 -6.47 25.12
C VAL A 20 -19.48 -5.78 24.97
N SER A 21 -18.39 -6.54 25.13
CA SER A 21 -17.03 -6.02 24.98
C SER A 21 -16.77 -5.57 23.54
N LEU A 22 -17.20 -6.34 22.54
CA LEU A 22 -17.14 -5.96 21.12
C LEU A 22 -17.94 -4.69 20.82
N GLU A 23 -19.16 -4.59 21.37
CA GLU A 23 -20.02 -3.40 21.20
C GLU A 23 -19.40 -2.15 21.85
N ILE A 24 -18.80 -2.28 23.04
CA ILE A 24 -18.07 -1.19 23.70
C ILE A 24 -16.85 -0.76 22.88
N LEU A 25 -16.02 -1.70 22.44
CA LEU A 25 -14.84 -1.41 21.61
C LEU A 25 -15.24 -0.74 20.28
N SER A 26 -16.34 -1.19 19.68
CA SER A 26 -16.89 -0.59 18.45
C SER A 26 -17.30 0.86 18.71
N GLY A 27 -18.01 1.13 19.81
CA GLY A 27 -18.36 2.50 20.21
C GLY A 27 -17.15 3.38 20.54
N LEU A 28 -16.12 2.83 21.17
CA LEU A 28 -14.88 3.54 21.48
C LEU A 28 -14.15 4.01 20.21
N CYS A 29 -14.24 3.29 19.10
CA CYS A 29 -13.65 3.72 17.83
C CYS A 29 -14.21 5.06 17.33
N PHE A 30 -15.44 5.43 17.70
CA PHE A 30 -16.08 6.69 17.34
C PHE A 30 -15.77 7.85 18.31
N VAL A 31 -15.05 7.59 19.40
CA VAL A 31 -14.63 8.65 20.34
C VAL A 31 -13.53 9.48 19.67
N PRO A 32 -13.68 10.82 19.58
CA PRO A 32 -12.71 11.69 18.92
C PRO A 32 -11.29 11.60 19.50
N GLU A 33 -10.34 12.03 18.69
CA GLU A 33 -8.92 12.26 19.00
C GLU A 33 -8.08 11.01 19.33
N GLU A 34 -8.60 9.94 19.93
CA GLU A 34 -7.75 8.78 20.28
C GLU A 34 -8.44 7.40 20.31
N GLY A 35 -9.77 7.33 20.27
CA GLY A 35 -10.50 6.09 20.56
C GLY A 35 -10.15 4.94 19.62
N HIS A 36 -10.09 5.21 18.30
CA HIS A 36 -9.68 4.22 17.29
C HIS A 36 -8.25 3.69 17.52
N ARG A 37 -7.28 4.60 17.74
CA ARG A 37 -5.88 4.23 17.97
C ARG A 37 -5.71 3.41 19.24
N GLN A 38 -6.42 3.76 20.31
CA GLN A 38 -6.39 3.00 21.56
C GLN A 38 -6.92 1.57 21.38
N VAL A 39 -8.01 1.38 20.62
CA VAL A 39 -8.55 0.05 20.35
C VAL A 39 -7.58 -0.81 19.54
N LEU A 40 -6.98 -0.28 18.46
CA LEU A 40 -5.98 -1.00 17.67
C LEU A 40 -4.71 -1.34 18.47
N THR A 41 -4.25 -0.40 19.30
CA THR A 41 -3.10 -0.60 20.18
C THR A 41 -3.39 -1.74 21.17
N ALA A 42 -4.54 -1.69 21.83
CA ALA A 42 -4.95 -2.71 22.79
C ALA A 42 -5.10 -4.10 22.14
N LEU A 43 -5.70 -4.20 20.95
CA LEU A 43 -5.77 -5.47 20.19
C LEU A 43 -4.38 -6.05 19.92
N THR A 44 -3.43 -5.18 19.60
CA THR A 44 -2.06 -5.62 19.30
C THR A 44 -1.31 -6.03 20.55
N GLU A 45 -1.39 -5.26 21.64
CA GLU A 45 -0.75 -5.56 22.92
C GLU A 45 -1.29 -6.83 23.59
N VAL A 46 -2.58 -7.13 23.40
CA VAL A 46 -3.21 -8.33 23.99
C VAL A 46 -2.90 -9.59 23.20
N SER A 47 -2.67 -9.51 21.89
CA SER A 47 -2.38 -10.68 21.05
C SER A 47 -1.27 -11.62 21.59
N PRO A 48 -0.08 -11.15 22.03
CA PRO A 48 0.92 -12.03 22.63
C PRO A 48 0.47 -12.60 23.98
N LEU A 49 -0.34 -11.87 24.75
CA LEU A 49 -0.86 -12.31 26.05
C LEU A 49 -1.87 -13.46 25.90
N LEU A 50 -2.56 -13.50 24.75
CA LEU A 50 -3.48 -14.56 24.37
C LEU A 50 -2.81 -15.69 23.57
N CYS A 51 -1.49 -15.63 23.38
CA CYS A 51 -0.73 -16.54 22.53
C CYS A 51 -1.23 -16.58 21.07
N GLU A 52 -1.75 -15.46 20.58
CA GLU A 52 -2.21 -15.30 19.21
C GLU A 52 -1.07 -14.94 18.29
N ARG A 53 -1.17 -15.36 17.03
CA ARG A 53 -0.18 -15.02 16.01
C ARG A 53 -0.35 -13.60 15.49
N THR A 54 -1.58 -13.08 15.50
CA THR A 54 -1.93 -11.75 15.01
C THR A 54 -3.06 -11.14 15.83
N ARG A 55 -3.15 -9.81 15.84
CA ARG A 55 -4.09 -9.01 16.65
C ARG A 55 -5.58 -9.21 16.36
N PHE A 56 -5.92 -9.74 15.19
CA PHE A 56 -7.30 -9.98 14.78
C PHE A 56 -7.74 -11.44 14.87
N GLN A 57 -6.86 -12.34 15.34
CA GLN A 57 -7.15 -13.78 15.34
C GLN A 57 -8.42 -14.13 16.13
N THR A 58 -8.58 -13.67 17.37
CA THR A 58 -9.80 -13.92 18.17
C THR A 58 -11.07 -13.38 17.51
N LEU A 59 -10.98 -12.25 16.81
CA LEU A 59 -12.13 -11.66 16.12
C LEU A 59 -12.57 -12.56 14.96
N ILE A 60 -11.64 -12.97 14.10
CA ILE A 60 -11.96 -13.79 12.93
C ILE A 60 -12.36 -15.22 13.35
N ASP A 61 -11.74 -15.78 14.38
CA ASP A 61 -12.18 -17.04 14.96
C ASP A 61 -13.62 -16.96 15.49
N SER A 62 -14.02 -15.80 16.05
CA SER A 62 -15.37 -15.59 16.54
C SER A 62 -16.42 -15.53 15.43
N LEU A 63 -16.06 -15.12 14.21
CA LEU A 63 -16.96 -15.18 13.04
C LEU A 63 -17.24 -16.63 12.62
N HIS A 64 -16.23 -17.49 12.68
CA HIS A 64 -16.35 -18.90 12.32
C HIS A 64 -17.06 -19.76 13.38
N ARG A 65 -17.15 -19.29 14.63
CA ARG A 65 -17.78 -20.05 15.71
C ARG A 65 -19.31 -20.08 15.58
N SER A 66 -19.88 -21.25 15.87
CA SER A 66 -21.30 -21.40 16.19
C SER A 66 -21.50 -21.38 17.71
N CYS A 67 -22.46 -20.60 18.19
CA CYS A 67 -22.85 -20.52 19.60
C CYS A 67 -23.95 -21.55 19.92
N SER A 68 -24.51 -21.48 21.14
CA SER A 68 -25.53 -22.44 21.59
C SER A 68 -26.86 -22.31 20.84
N SER A 69 -27.11 -21.16 20.21
CA SER A 69 -28.24 -20.91 19.33
C SER A 69 -27.86 -20.06 18.13
N ASP A 70 -28.65 -20.15 17.05
CA ASP A 70 -28.46 -19.33 15.85
C ASP A 70 -28.56 -17.83 16.16
N ARG A 71 -29.47 -17.45 17.07
CA ARG A 71 -29.63 -16.06 17.52
C ARG A 71 -28.38 -15.52 18.22
N GLU A 72 -27.75 -16.32 19.08
CA GLU A 72 -26.49 -15.93 19.74
C GLU A 72 -25.33 -15.87 18.74
N THR A 73 -25.31 -16.80 17.78
CA THR A 73 -24.31 -16.82 16.71
C THR A 73 -24.40 -15.57 15.85
N ASP A 74 -25.61 -15.21 15.41
CA ASP A 74 -25.89 -13.99 14.64
C ASP A 74 -25.50 -12.73 15.44
N ARG A 75 -25.86 -12.67 16.72
CA ARG A 75 -25.50 -11.53 17.59
C ARG A 75 -23.99 -11.38 17.75
N LEU A 76 -23.26 -12.49 17.93
CA LEU A 76 -21.80 -12.46 18.01
C LEU A 76 -21.18 -11.98 16.70
N ARG A 77 -21.60 -12.54 15.56
CA ARG A 77 -21.11 -12.13 14.23
C ARG A 77 -21.38 -10.66 13.94
N THR A 78 -22.57 -10.19 14.32
CA THR A 78 -22.98 -8.78 14.20
C THR A 78 -22.03 -7.88 15.00
N ALA A 79 -21.75 -8.22 16.26
CA ALA A 79 -20.86 -7.41 17.09
C ALA A 79 -19.40 -7.42 16.59
N VAL A 80 -18.91 -8.56 16.10
CA VAL A 80 -17.56 -8.66 15.51
C VAL A 80 -17.46 -7.81 14.24
N LEU A 81 -18.40 -7.94 13.30
CA LEU A 81 -18.40 -7.11 12.09
C LEU A 81 -18.65 -5.63 12.40
N GLY A 82 -19.42 -5.31 13.44
CA GLY A 82 -19.59 -3.95 13.93
C GLY A 82 -18.27 -3.32 14.38
N LEU A 83 -17.45 -4.06 15.14
CA LEU A 83 -16.11 -3.62 15.52
C LEU A 83 -15.18 -3.50 14.31
N ILE A 84 -15.13 -4.49 13.41
CA ILE A 84 -14.29 -4.45 12.20
C ILE A 84 -14.65 -3.24 11.33
N ASN A 85 -15.94 -3.01 11.08
CA ASN A 85 -16.41 -1.87 10.30
C ASN A 85 -16.13 -0.52 10.99
N ALA A 86 -16.11 -0.47 12.32
CA ALA A 86 -15.71 0.73 13.04
C ALA A 86 -14.20 1.00 12.87
N LEU A 87 -13.36 -0.03 13.00
CA LEU A 87 -11.91 0.06 12.78
C LEU A 87 -11.54 0.48 11.35
N LEU A 88 -12.33 0.09 10.36
CA LEU A 88 -12.11 0.42 8.95
C LEU A 88 -12.66 1.78 8.52
N ARG A 89 -13.39 2.51 9.37
CA ARG A 89 -14.08 3.76 8.98
C ARG A 89 -13.75 4.97 9.85
N THR A 90 -13.09 4.76 10.99
CA THR A 90 -12.83 5.82 11.97
C THR A 90 -11.33 6.03 12.16
N GLY A 91 -10.95 7.14 12.79
CA GLY A 91 -9.55 7.45 13.07
C GLY A 91 -8.72 7.56 11.79
N THR A 92 -7.49 7.03 11.80
CA THR A 92 -6.59 7.06 10.63
C THR A 92 -7.20 6.36 9.41
N ALA A 93 -8.03 5.34 9.64
CA ALA A 93 -8.73 4.64 8.58
C ALA A 93 -9.79 5.50 7.88
N GLU A 94 -10.25 6.61 8.45
CA GLU A 94 -11.21 7.48 7.76
C GLU A 94 -10.58 8.19 6.56
N SER A 95 -9.35 8.67 6.72
CA SER A 95 -8.67 9.55 5.74
C SER A 95 -7.59 8.86 4.89
N SER A 96 -7.10 7.68 5.28
CA SER A 96 -6.07 6.95 4.51
C SER A 96 -6.61 5.62 3.98
N VAL A 97 -6.75 5.55 2.66
CA VAL A 97 -7.12 4.32 1.94
C VAL A 97 -6.06 3.25 2.13
N GLU A 98 -4.79 3.63 2.16
CA GLU A 98 -3.65 2.73 2.31
C GLU A 98 -3.64 2.06 3.69
N PHE A 99 -3.92 2.84 4.75
CA PHE A 99 -4.10 2.31 6.09
C PHE A 99 -5.28 1.32 6.16
N ARG A 100 -6.42 1.67 5.55
CA ARG A 100 -7.57 0.76 5.44
C ARG A 100 -7.23 -0.52 4.67
N SER A 101 -6.51 -0.41 3.56
CA SER A 101 -6.08 -1.55 2.75
C SER A 101 -5.19 -2.50 3.55
N HIS A 102 -4.30 -1.97 4.40
CA HIS A 102 -3.48 -2.81 5.27
C HIS A 102 -4.31 -3.58 6.30
N LEU A 103 -5.21 -2.91 7.02
CA LEU A 103 -6.11 -3.58 7.96
C LEU A 103 -6.95 -4.66 7.27
N ARG A 104 -7.47 -4.37 6.07
CA ARG A 104 -8.21 -5.35 5.26
C ARG A 104 -7.34 -6.55 4.89
N PHE A 105 -6.08 -6.33 4.56
CA PHE A 105 -5.16 -7.42 4.24
C PHE A 105 -4.93 -8.34 5.45
N GLU A 106 -4.71 -7.78 6.65
CA GLU A 106 -4.57 -8.58 7.87
C GLU A 106 -5.81 -9.48 8.11
N LEU A 107 -7.00 -8.93 7.90
CA LEU A 107 -8.26 -9.67 8.02
C LEU A 107 -8.41 -10.74 6.92
N LEU A 108 -7.99 -10.43 5.69
CA LEU A 108 -8.02 -11.35 4.55
C LEU A 108 -7.13 -12.58 4.81
N MET A 109 -5.92 -12.37 5.35
CA MET A 109 -5.00 -13.45 5.68
C MET A 109 -5.51 -14.41 6.76
N LEU A 110 -6.46 -13.95 7.58
CA LEU A 110 -7.16 -14.76 8.58
C LEU A 110 -8.43 -15.44 8.03
N GLY A 111 -8.77 -15.20 6.76
CA GLY A 111 -9.90 -15.84 6.08
C GLY A 111 -11.24 -15.13 6.29
N ILE A 112 -11.26 -13.81 6.51
CA ILE A 112 -12.51 -13.06 6.71
C ILE A 112 -13.53 -13.27 5.58
N THR A 113 -13.08 -13.38 4.33
CA THR A 113 -13.97 -13.60 3.16
C THR A 113 -14.81 -14.86 3.31
N ARG A 114 -14.18 -15.97 3.69
CA ARG A 114 -14.89 -17.24 3.91
C ARG A 114 -15.87 -17.13 5.09
N ALA A 115 -15.48 -16.42 6.14
CA ALA A 115 -16.32 -16.18 7.31
C ALA A 115 -17.57 -15.35 6.95
N THR A 116 -17.41 -14.29 6.15
CA THR A 116 -18.51 -13.42 5.71
C THR A 116 -19.45 -14.14 4.74
N GLU A 117 -18.93 -14.91 3.79
CA GLU A 117 -19.73 -15.72 2.86
C GLU A 117 -20.53 -16.79 3.60
N ALA A 118 -19.92 -17.47 4.59
CA ALA A 118 -20.60 -18.49 5.38
C ALA A 118 -21.69 -17.91 6.31
N ALA A 119 -21.58 -16.64 6.70
CA ALA A 119 -22.54 -15.98 7.57
C ALA A 119 -23.82 -15.55 6.82
N ARG A 120 -23.68 -15.12 5.55
CA ARG A 120 -24.74 -14.50 4.74
C ARG A 120 -26.05 -15.32 4.65
N PRO A 121 -26.05 -16.65 4.44
CA PRO A 121 -27.30 -17.42 4.31
C PRO A 121 -28.19 -17.43 5.56
N THR A 122 -27.60 -17.17 6.72
CA THR A 122 -28.28 -17.21 8.04
C THR A 122 -28.36 -15.84 8.70
N ALA A 123 -27.96 -14.78 8.00
CA ALA A 123 -27.82 -13.45 8.57
C ALA A 123 -29.18 -12.81 8.88
N SER A 124 -29.27 -12.19 10.06
CA SER A 124 -30.34 -11.24 10.34
C SER A 124 -30.16 -9.96 9.50
N ALA A 125 -31.22 -9.17 9.34
CA ALA A 125 -31.14 -7.89 8.62
C ALA A 125 -30.00 -6.99 9.12
N ARG A 126 -29.76 -6.96 10.43
CA ARG A 126 -28.68 -6.17 11.04
C ARG A 126 -27.29 -6.72 10.70
N LEU A 127 -27.14 -8.04 10.63
CA LEU A 127 -25.88 -8.66 10.21
C LEU A 127 -25.63 -8.41 8.73
N GLU A 128 -26.68 -8.49 7.90
CA GLU A 128 -26.63 -8.19 6.47
C GLU A 128 -26.16 -6.75 6.21
N ASP A 129 -26.71 -5.76 6.94
CA ASP A 129 -26.29 -4.36 6.84
C ASP A 129 -24.77 -4.19 7.09
N HIS A 130 -24.21 -4.94 8.04
CA HIS A 130 -22.77 -4.90 8.32
C HIS A 130 -21.93 -5.65 7.29
N LEU A 131 -22.45 -6.72 6.68
CA LEU A 131 -21.79 -7.45 5.58
C LEU A 131 -21.74 -6.57 4.32
N ASP A 132 -22.86 -5.93 3.98
CA ASP A 132 -22.97 -5.06 2.81
C ASP A 132 -22.11 -3.82 2.97
N LEU A 133 -22.08 -3.22 4.17
CA LEU A 133 -21.18 -2.11 4.47
C LEU A 133 -19.70 -2.51 4.31
N PHE A 134 -19.31 -3.69 4.80
CA PHE A 134 -17.93 -4.17 4.69
C PHE A 134 -17.50 -4.30 3.22
N GLU A 135 -18.38 -4.85 2.39
CA GLU A 135 -18.18 -5.02 0.95
C GLU A 135 -18.19 -3.68 0.20
N MET A 136 -19.14 -2.80 0.50
CA MET A 136 -19.24 -1.45 -0.07
C MET A 136 -17.94 -0.66 0.14
N MET A 137 -17.46 -0.57 1.38
CA MET A 137 -16.24 0.16 1.70
C MET A 137 -15.00 -0.46 1.02
N ARG A 138 -14.99 -1.78 0.77
CA ARG A 138 -13.91 -2.42 -0.01
C ARG A 138 -13.93 -1.97 -1.46
N ASN A 139 -15.11 -1.95 -2.08
CA ASN A 139 -15.27 -1.56 -3.48
C ASN A 139 -14.95 -0.07 -3.67
N GLU A 140 -15.31 0.80 -2.72
CA GLU A 140 -14.94 2.23 -2.72
C GLU A 140 -13.42 2.45 -2.66
N ASP A 141 -12.72 1.69 -1.83
CA ASP A 141 -11.26 1.75 -1.76
C ASP A 141 -10.60 1.32 -3.08
N GLU A 142 -11.11 0.26 -3.71
CA GLU A 142 -10.65 -0.24 -5.02
C GLU A 142 -10.84 0.80 -6.14
N ILE A 143 -11.96 1.51 -6.16
CA ILE A 143 -12.18 2.64 -7.08
C ILE A 143 -11.18 3.77 -6.81
N THR A 144 -10.90 4.06 -5.55
CA THR A 144 -9.98 5.14 -5.18
C THR A 144 -8.53 4.80 -5.55
N LEU A 145 -8.10 3.56 -5.27
CA LEU A 145 -6.75 3.07 -5.58
C LEU A 145 -6.47 2.96 -7.08
N SER A 146 -7.48 2.67 -7.89
CA SER A 146 -7.38 2.67 -9.35
C SER A 146 -7.31 4.07 -9.97
N GLY A 147 -7.25 5.13 -9.15
CA GLY A 147 -6.98 6.50 -9.58
C GLY A 147 -8.21 7.23 -10.13
N GLY A 148 -9.42 6.78 -9.81
CA GLY A 148 -10.66 7.41 -10.27
C GLY A 148 -10.87 7.37 -11.80
N MET A 149 -10.08 6.59 -12.53
CA MET A 149 -10.12 6.47 -13.99
C MET A 149 -11.21 5.51 -14.49
N SER A 150 -12.32 5.36 -13.76
CA SER A 150 -13.48 4.57 -14.18
C SER A 150 -14.39 5.30 -15.18
N ASN A 151 -13.92 6.38 -15.81
CA ASN A 151 -14.72 7.14 -16.78
C ASN A 151 -14.41 6.83 -18.26
N ASP A 152 -13.33 6.11 -18.57
CA ASP A 152 -12.96 5.79 -19.96
C ASP A 152 -12.88 4.29 -20.29
N PHE A 153 -13.15 3.40 -19.33
CA PHE A 153 -13.39 1.99 -19.62
C PHE A 153 -14.84 1.65 -19.31
N ASP A 154 -15.51 1.21 -20.37
CA ASP A 154 -16.87 0.68 -20.44
C ASP A 154 -17.38 0.17 -19.09
N SER A 155 -18.42 0.84 -18.63
CA SER A 155 -19.17 0.61 -17.40
C SER A 155 -19.71 -0.82 -17.33
N SER A 156 -18.88 -1.80 -16.95
CA SER A 156 -19.35 -3.13 -16.55
C SER A 156 -18.29 -4.02 -15.87
N SER A 157 -17.32 -3.49 -15.12
CA SER A 157 -16.64 -4.25 -14.05
C SER A 157 -15.79 -3.30 -13.19
N PRO A 158 -15.92 -3.31 -11.86
CA PRO A 158 -14.85 -2.81 -10.98
C PRO A 158 -13.52 -3.41 -11.44
N ILE A 159 -12.42 -2.66 -11.39
CA ILE A 159 -11.08 -3.23 -11.59
C ILE A 159 -10.88 -4.20 -10.44
N GLY A 160 -11.24 -5.46 -10.64
CA GLY A 160 -11.12 -6.48 -9.61
C GLY A 160 -9.66 -6.63 -9.22
N PHE A 161 -9.31 -6.18 -8.01
CA PHE A 161 -8.04 -6.51 -7.36
C PHE A 161 -7.95 -8.00 -6.97
N ASP A 162 -8.91 -8.82 -7.40
CA ASP A 162 -8.90 -10.28 -7.35
C ASP A 162 -8.20 -10.92 -8.57
N ASN A 163 -7.97 -10.16 -9.65
CA ASN A 163 -7.30 -10.63 -10.86
C ASN A 163 -5.93 -9.97 -11.05
N ALA A 164 -4.86 -10.77 -11.03
CA ALA A 164 -3.49 -10.31 -11.20
C ALA A 164 -3.26 -9.55 -12.52
N VAL A 165 -3.97 -9.90 -13.60
CA VAL A 165 -3.83 -9.23 -14.90
C VAL A 165 -4.34 -7.80 -14.82
N ASN A 166 -5.54 -7.59 -14.27
CA ASN A 166 -6.15 -6.27 -14.12
C ASN A 166 -5.28 -5.34 -13.24
N ILE A 167 -4.73 -5.88 -12.14
CA ILE A 167 -3.83 -5.14 -11.24
C ILE A 167 -2.54 -4.73 -11.98
N MET A 168 -1.97 -5.64 -12.77
CA MET A 168 -0.76 -5.38 -13.54
C MET A 168 -0.97 -4.28 -14.58
N GLU A 169 -2.11 -4.31 -15.28
CA GLU A 169 -2.49 -3.30 -16.27
C GLU A 169 -2.70 -1.93 -15.61
N ALA A 170 -3.40 -1.88 -14.48
CA ALA A 170 -3.59 -0.66 -13.71
C ALA A 170 -2.25 -0.08 -13.20
N LEU A 171 -1.38 -0.92 -12.64
CA LEU A 171 -0.05 -0.51 -12.18
C LEU A 171 0.82 0.00 -13.34
N HIS A 172 0.84 -0.71 -14.46
CA HIS A 172 1.56 -0.27 -15.65
C HIS A 172 1.03 1.08 -16.14
N SER A 173 -0.29 1.24 -16.24
CA SER A 173 -0.91 2.52 -16.66
C SER A 173 -0.55 3.67 -15.72
N LYS A 174 -0.53 3.42 -14.40
CA LYS A 174 -0.13 4.41 -13.38
C LYS A 174 1.34 4.80 -13.47
N LEU A 175 2.22 3.85 -13.83
CA LEU A 175 3.67 4.05 -13.82
C LEU A 175 4.26 4.43 -15.17
N LYS A 176 3.53 4.26 -16.29
CA LYS A 176 4.05 4.36 -17.66
C LYS A 176 4.82 5.66 -17.97
N ASP A 177 4.41 6.78 -17.39
CA ASP A 177 5.02 8.10 -17.61
C ASP A 177 5.93 8.53 -16.44
N SER A 178 6.24 7.61 -15.51
CA SER A 178 7.05 7.87 -14.32
C SER A 178 8.47 7.30 -14.45
N LEU A 179 9.42 7.91 -13.72
CA LEU A 179 10.77 7.37 -13.56
C LEU A 179 10.80 6.01 -12.83
N ALA A 180 9.68 5.59 -12.23
CA ALA A 180 9.56 4.31 -11.53
C ALA A 180 9.29 3.12 -12.47
N LEU A 181 8.90 3.35 -13.73
CA LEU A 181 8.57 2.28 -14.68
C LEU A 181 9.70 1.24 -14.88
N PRO A 182 10.98 1.64 -15.09
CA PRO A 182 12.05 0.66 -15.26
C PRO A 182 12.27 -0.20 -14.01
N HIS A 183 12.12 0.39 -12.82
CA HIS A 183 12.23 -0.33 -11.55
C HIS A 183 11.07 -1.31 -11.35
N PHE A 184 9.85 -0.91 -11.72
CA PHE A 184 8.69 -1.80 -11.72
C PHE A 184 8.89 -2.98 -12.66
N ILE A 185 9.33 -2.75 -13.90
CA ILE A 185 9.65 -3.82 -14.85
C ILE A 185 10.72 -4.76 -14.27
N SER A 186 11.78 -4.21 -13.69
CA SER A 186 12.83 -4.99 -13.04
C SER A 186 12.27 -5.85 -11.88
N LEU A 187 11.39 -5.30 -11.04
CA LEU A 187 10.76 -6.02 -9.95
C LEU A 187 9.93 -7.21 -10.45
N ILE A 188 9.12 -7.01 -11.50
CA ILE A 188 8.34 -8.08 -12.13
C ILE A 188 9.25 -9.17 -12.70
N GLN A 189 10.35 -8.80 -13.38
CA GLN A 189 11.33 -9.74 -13.90
C GLN A 189 11.93 -10.61 -12.79
N HIS A 190 12.26 -10.01 -11.64
CA HIS A 190 12.79 -10.76 -10.50
C HIS A 190 11.72 -11.65 -9.87
N LEU A 191 10.48 -11.17 -9.70
CA LEU A 191 9.37 -11.99 -9.24
C LEU A 191 9.13 -13.20 -10.15
N PHE A 192 9.26 -13.03 -11.47
CA PHE A 192 9.13 -14.13 -12.43
C PHE A 192 10.21 -15.22 -12.26
N MET A 193 11.38 -14.88 -11.72
CA MET A 193 12.46 -15.84 -11.45
C MET A 193 12.29 -16.61 -10.14
N VAL A 194 11.36 -16.21 -9.27
CA VAL A 194 11.16 -16.84 -7.96
C VAL A 194 10.41 -18.18 -8.13
N PRO A 195 10.91 -19.30 -7.57
CA PRO A 195 10.21 -20.58 -7.61
C PRO A 195 8.85 -20.54 -6.89
N PHE A 196 7.86 -21.30 -7.39
CA PHE A 196 6.48 -21.31 -6.90
C PHE A 196 6.05 -22.64 -6.25
N ASP A 197 6.98 -23.57 -6.01
CA ASP A 197 6.70 -24.81 -5.28
C ASP A 197 6.46 -24.58 -3.79
N GLU A 198 5.81 -25.54 -3.11
CA GLU A 198 5.38 -25.43 -1.71
C GLU A 198 6.49 -24.97 -0.75
N LYS A 199 7.75 -25.30 -1.04
CA LYS A 199 8.91 -24.94 -0.22
C LYS A 199 9.23 -23.44 -0.26
N HIS A 200 8.85 -22.75 -1.33
CA HIS A 200 9.15 -21.34 -1.56
C HIS A 200 7.94 -20.42 -1.31
N VAL A 201 6.77 -20.97 -0.98
CA VAL A 201 5.61 -20.18 -0.50
C VAL A 201 5.98 -19.23 0.65
N PRO A 202 6.83 -19.59 1.64
CA PRO A 202 7.28 -18.65 2.67
C PRO A 202 8.05 -17.44 2.12
N LEU A 203 8.76 -17.58 1.01
CA LEU A 203 9.50 -16.49 0.36
C LEU A 203 8.55 -15.49 -0.30
N TRP A 204 7.52 -15.98 -0.99
CA TRP A 204 6.45 -15.12 -1.53
C TRP A 204 5.74 -14.34 -0.43
N LYS A 205 5.47 -15.00 0.70
CA LYS A 205 4.91 -14.34 1.89
C LYS A 205 5.86 -13.27 2.45
N LEU A 206 7.17 -13.50 2.43
CA LEU A 206 8.15 -12.51 2.86
C LEU A 206 8.12 -11.26 1.97
N PHE A 207 8.06 -11.43 0.65
CA PHE A 207 7.96 -10.29 -0.28
C PHE A 207 6.70 -9.45 -0.04
N ASP A 208 5.58 -10.13 0.15
CA ASP A 208 4.31 -9.50 0.47
C ASP A 208 4.38 -8.68 1.78
N LEU A 209 4.93 -9.27 2.85
CA LEU A 209 5.11 -8.58 4.14
C LEU A 209 6.05 -7.36 4.03
N ILE A 210 7.16 -7.48 3.28
CA ILE A 210 8.10 -6.36 3.06
C ILE A 210 7.42 -5.23 2.29
N LEU A 211 6.70 -5.55 1.22
CA LEU A 211 6.05 -4.55 0.39
C LEU A 211 4.94 -3.83 1.15
N GLN A 212 4.13 -4.55 1.93
CA GLN A 212 3.13 -3.94 2.81
C GLN A 212 3.76 -2.97 3.81
N HIS A 213 4.85 -3.38 4.44
CA HIS A 213 5.54 -2.54 5.40
C HIS A 213 6.10 -1.27 4.76
N LEU A 214 6.73 -1.39 3.58
CA LEU A 214 7.22 -0.26 2.79
C LEU A 214 6.10 0.71 2.41
N THR A 215 4.96 0.20 1.92
CA THR A 215 3.83 1.03 1.52
C THR A 215 3.29 1.83 2.70
N LEU A 216 3.02 1.18 3.84
CA LEU A 216 2.53 1.84 5.04
C LEU A 216 3.43 2.96 5.54
N GLN A 217 4.74 2.69 5.62
CA GLN A 217 5.70 3.70 6.08
C GLN A 217 5.72 4.93 5.18
N CYS A 218 5.59 4.74 3.87
CA CYS A 218 5.62 5.84 2.90
C CYS A 218 4.29 6.61 2.84
N THR A 219 3.16 5.96 3.10
CA THR A 219 1.82 6.56 2.89
C THR A 219 1.20 7.08 4.18
N VAL A 220 1.70 6.64 5.34
CA VAL A 220 1.18 6.98 6.66
C VAL A 220 2.31 7.55 7.53
N ASP A 221 2.78 8.75 7.18
CA ASP A 221 3.81 9.48 7.94
C ASP A 221 3.40 9.54 9.43
N GLY A 222 4.21 8.93 10.31
CA GLY A 222 4.04 9.03 11.77
C GLY A 222 3.01 8.11 12.43
N VAL A 223 2.35 7.20 11.70
CA VAL A 223 1.56 6.12 12.32
C VAL A 223 2.28 4.80 12.12
N THR A 224 3.32 4.57 12.92
CA THR A 224 3.73 3.21 13.28
C THR A 224 2.54 2.57 13.98
N ASP A 225 1.69 1.88 13.20
CA ASP A 225 0.67 0.99 13.72
C ASP A 225 1.38 -0.19 14.37
N VAL A 226 1.80 0.08 15.60
CA VAL A 226 2.31 -0.82 16.60
C VAL A 226 3.69 -1.43 16.30
N HIS A 227 4.57 -1.26 17.29
CA HIS A 227 5.86 -1.93 17.38
C HIS A 227 5.71 -3.46 17.33
N GLN A 228 5.78 -4.03 16.13
CA GLN A 228 6.62 -5.20 15.90
C GLN A 228 7.76 -4.77 14.98
N PRO A 229 8.90 -4.32 15.55
CA PRO A 229 10.11 -4.30 14.76
C PRO A 229 10.35 -5.76 14.38
N ILE A 230 10.31 -6.05 13.08
CA ILE A 230 11.14 -7.13 12.57
C ILE A 230 12.55 -6.70 12.93
N TYR A 231 13.01 -7.14 14.10
CA TYR A 231 14.39 -7.09 14.51
C TYR A 231 15.18 -7.86 13.46
N ASN A 232 15.61 -7.16 12.42
CA ASN A 232 16.79 -7.38 11.61
C ASN A 232 16.99 -6.13 10.75
N ALA A 233 17.82 -5.24 11.29
CA ALA A 233 18.56 -4.17 10.64
C ALA A 233 18.38 -4.05 9.12
N VAL A 234 17.32 -3.37 8.71
CA VAL A 234 17.33 -2.58 7.49
C VAL A 234 16.88 -1.20 7.94
N ASP A 235 17.83 -0.31 8.21
CA ASP A 235 17.54 1.09 8.42
C ASP A 235 17.00 1.64 7.11
N MET A 236 15.67 1.60 6.98
CA MET A 236 14.96 1.97 5.76
C MET A 236 15.06 3.46 5.50
N THR A 237 15.26 4.29 6.54
CA THR A 237 15.54 5.71 6.37
C THR A 237 16.91 5.90 5.71
N GLU A 238 17.91 5.12 6.11
CA GLU A 238 19.22 5.10 5.44
C GLU A 238 19.12 4.58 4.00
N MET A 239 18.37 3.50 3.75
CA MET A 239 18.18 2.96 2.40
C MET A 239 17.41 3.90 1.47
N LEU A 240 16.32 4.51 1.94
CA LEU A 240 15.54 5.49 1.18
C LEU A 240 16.36 6.74 0.90
N THR A 241 17.17 7.21 1.86
CA THR A 241 18.10 8.33 1.63
C THR A 241 19.13 7.96 0.57
N ARG A 242 19.72 6.75 0.65
CA ARG A 242 20.69 6.26 -0.35
C ARG A 242 20.06 6.10 -1.74
N LEU A 243 18.85 5.57 -1.83
CA LEU A 243 18.09 5.46 -3.08
C LEU A 243 17.73 6.83 -3.66
N HIS A 244 17.29 7.77 -2.82
CA HIS A 244 17.00 9.13 -3.24
C HIS A 244 18.26 9.81 -3.81
N THR A 245 19.41 9.67 -3.14
CA THR A 245 20.68 10.18 -3.66
C THR A 245 21.11 9.50 -4.97
N HIS A 246 20.79 8.22 -5.16
CA HIS A 246 21.11 7.49 -6.39
C HIS A 246 20.24 7.95 -7.58
N CYS A 247 18.94 8.15 -7.36
CA CYS A 247 18.04 8.71 -8.38
C CYS A 247 18.45 10.13 -8.79
N GLU A 248 18.87 10.95 -7.82
CA GLU A 248 19.40 12.29 -8.09
C GLU A 248 20.72 12.23 -8.87
N TYR A 249 21.59 11.27 -8.57
CA TYR A 249 22.81 11.02 -9.33
C TYR A 249 22.50 10.66 -10.79
N GLU A 250 21.60 9.70 -11.04
CA GLU A 250 21.22 9.31 -12.41
C GLU A 250 20.55 10.46 -13.18
N ARG A 251 19.80 11.32 -12.49
CA ARG A 251 19.20 12.53 -13.07
C ARG A 251 20.30 13.50 -13.53
N VAL A 252 21.26 13.77 -12.66
CA VAL A 252 22.39 14.66 -12.95
C VAL A 252 23.31 14.08 -14.03
N GLU A 253 23.57 12.77 -14.03
CA GLU A 253 24.36 12.08 -15.05
C GLU A 253 23.70 12.22 -16.45
N ARG A 254 22.38 12.03 -16.53
CA ARG A 254 21.62 12.28 -17.76
C ARG A 254 21.65 13.74 -18.22
N GLU A 255 21.64 14.69 -17.29
CA GLU A 255 21.78 16.12 -17.63
C GLU A 255 23.19 16.45 -18.13
N LEU A 256 24.22 15.87 -17.50
CA LEU A 256 25.62 16.04 -17.90
C LEU A 256 25.87 15.51 -19.31
N ASP A 257 25.33 14.34 -19.65
CA ASP A 257 25.52 13.77 -20.97
C ASP A 257 24.83 14.59 -22.06
N LYS A 258 23.64 15.15 -21.79
CA LYS A 258 23.01 16.12 -22.71
C LYS A 258 23.88 17.37 -22.91
N LEU A 259 24.44 17.92 -21.83
CA LEU A 259 25.31 19.09 -21.90
C LEU A 259 26.62 18.81 -22.65
N LYS A 260 27.18 17.61 -22.54
CA LYS A 260 28.36 17.19 -23.33
C LYS A 260 28.03 17.15 -24.82
N GLU A 261 26.89 16.56 -25.19
CA GLU A 261 26.44 16.51 -26.58
C GLU A 261 26.25 17.93 -27.14
N GLU A 262 25.62 18.83 -26.38
CA GLU A 262 25.48 20.23 -26.78
C GLU A 262 26.82 20.95 -26.95
N LEU A 263 27.76 20.72 -26.03
CA LEU A 263 29.09 21.31 -26.11
C LEU A 263 29.87 20.81 -27.35
N ASP A 264 29.78 19.52 -27.68
CA ASP A 264 30.44 18.97 -28.86
C ASP A 264 29.80 19.45 -30.16
N MET A 265 28.47 19.63 -30.18
CA MET A 265 27.78 20.30 -31.29
C MET A 265 28.27 21.74 -31.48
N GLU A 266 28.40 22.51 -30.40
CA GLU A 266 28.85 23.90 -30.48
C GLU A 266 30.33 24.01 -30.87
N ARG A 267 31.20 23.11 -30.36
CA ARG A 267 32.61 23.02 -30.81
C ARG A 267 32.70 22.77 -32.31
N THR A 268 31.86 21.87 -32.83
CA THR A 268 31.82 21.58 -34.25
C THR A 268 31.42 22.82 -35.05
N ARG A 269 30.43 23.58 -34.59
CA ARG A 269 30.07 24.88 -35.20
C ARG A 269 31.20 25.91 -35.14
N CYS A 270 31.91 26.02 -34.01
CA CYS A 270 33.04 26.93 -33.87
C CYS A 270 34.13 26.60 -34.89
N ILE A 271 34.53 25.33 -35.01
CA ILE A 271 35.53 24.88 -35.99
C ILE A 271 35.06 25.20 -37.41
N GLU A 272 33.80 24.94 -37.73
CA GLU A 272 33.24 25.25 -39.04
C GLU A 272 33.28 26.77 -39.32
N MET A 273 32.97 27.60 -38.33
CA MET A 273 32.99 29.05 -38.45
C MET A 273 34.42 29.61 -38.55
N GLU A 274 35.38 29.04 -37.81
CA GLU A 274 36.81 29.36 -37.91
C GLU A 274 37.37 29.01 -39.30
N ASN A 275 37.05 27.83 -39.83
CA ASN A 275 37.44 27.44 -41.19
C ASN A 275 36.88 28.44 -42.22
N ARG A 276 35.60 28.82 -42.08
CA ARG A 276 34.98 29.82 -42.96
C ARG A 276 35.63 31.21 -42.84
N LEU A 277 36.08 31.60 -41.65
CA LEU A 277 36.80 32.87 -41.45
C LEU A 277 38.20 32.82 -42.08
N ALA A 278 38.91 31.69 -41.96
CA ALA A 278 40.20 31.48 -42.61
C ALA A 278 40.10 31.57 -44.13
N ASP A 279 39.12 30.88 -44.74
CA ASP A 279 38.85 30.96 -46.18
C ASP A 279 38.58 32.39 -46.66
N LEU A 280 37.84 33.18 -45.87
CA LEU A 280 37.57 34.59 -46.18
C LEU A 280 38.82 35.47 -46.06
N GLN A 281 39.72 35.20 -45.11
CA GLN A 281 40.98 35.92 -44.96
C GLN A 281 41.94 35.62 -46.11
N ASP A 282 42.07 34.36 -46.52
CA ASP A 282 42.88 33.95 -47.67
C ASP A 282 42.34 34.53 -48.98
N GLY A 283 41.01 34.55 -49.14
CA GLY A 283 40.36 35.24 -50.25
C GLY A 283 40.66 36.74 -50.29
N ARG A 284 40.68 37.42 -49.13
CA ARG A 284 41.01 38.85 -49.03
C ARG A 284 42.49 39.14 -49.31
N ALA A 285 43.41 38.29 -48.85
CA ALA A 285 44.83 38.40 -49.13
C ALA A 285 45.13 38.22 -50.64
N SER A 286 44.43 37.29 -51.29
CA SER A 286 44.50 37.06 -52.74
C SER A 286 43.95 38.24 -53.57
N ILE A 287 42.91 38.92 -53.09
CA ILE A 287 42.37 40.13 -53.74
C ILE A 287 43.28 41.33 -53.52
N SER A 288 43.85 41.50 -52.33
CA SER A 288 44.76 42.60 -52.02
C SER A 288 46.11 42.50 -52.76
N SER A 289 46.59 41.28 -53.05
CA SER A 289 47.82 41.09 -53.84
C SER A 289 47.61 41.40 -55.33
N ARG A 290 46.40 41.18 -55.87
CA ARG A 290 46.04 41.52 -57.25
C ARG A 290 45.80 43.01 -57.49
N LEU A 291 45.42 43.78 -56.47
CA LEU A 291 45.23 45.23 -56.55
C LEU A 291 46.53 46.04 -56.33
N ALA A 292 47.62 45.39 -55.89
CA ALA A 292 48.92 46.00 -55.62
C ALA A 292 49.93 45.89 -56.78
N THR A 293 49.54 45.28 -57.90
CA THR A 293 50.27 45.22 -59.18
C THR A 293 49.55 46.02 -60.24
#